data_AF-A0A318TS98-F1
#
_entry.id   AF-A0A318TS98-F1
#
_cell.length_a   1.000
_cell.length_b   1.000
_cell.length_c   1.000
_cell.angle_alpha   90.00
_cell.angle_beta   90.00
_cell.angle_gamma   90.00
#
_symmetry.space_group_name_H-M   'P 1'
#
loop_
_entity.id
_entity.type
_entity.pdbx_description
1 polymer ?
#
loop_
_entity_poly.entity_id
_entity_poly.type
_entity_poly.pdbx_seq_one_letter_code
_entity_poly.pdbx_strand_id
1 'polypeptide(L)'
;MKNNTAAYEFKVMVEEDQNAELPYRVYVNYIGDSEFYEKLIKVANRDQVQFTGRPAPFTMRWIFKTNYLYYLEQKTDKKINPKFLSWSLEDILRKKENLLLFKDRAVVIEFRKGLRTFLNEFANHIEQGKI
;
A
#
# COMPACT_ATOMS: atom_id res chain seq x y z
N MET A 1 -7.57 -25.20 17.98
CA MET A 1 -7.12 -23.93 17.38
C MET A 1 -8.26 -23.42 16.50
N LYS A 2 -8.84 -22.25 16.80
CA LYS A 2 -9.87 -21.67 15.93
C LYS A 2 -9.19 -21.22 14.63
N ASN A 3 -9.57 -21.82 13.51
CA ASN A 3 -9.30 -21.24 12.20
C ASN A 3 -10.13 -19.95 12.12
N ASN A 4 -9.54 -18.81 12.48
CA ASN A 4 -10.07 -17.51 12.11
C ASN A 4 -9.89 -17.40 10.59
N THR A 5 -10.89 -17.83 9.83
CA THR A 5 -11.08 -17.36 8.46
C THR A 5 -11.14 -15.84 8.56
N ALA A 6 -10.13 -15.14 8.01
CA ALA A 6 -10.14 -13.68 8.00
C ALA A 6 -11.43 -13.22 7.30
N ALA A 7 -12.15 -12.27 7.91
CA ALA A 7 -13.40 -11.75 7.36
C ALA A 7 -13.20 -11.03 6.02
N TYR A 8 -11.95 -10.72 5.67
CA TYR A 8 -11.54 -10.08 4.44
C TYR A 8 -10.17 -10.57 3.96
N GLU A 9 -9.87 -10.31 2.69
CA GLU A 9 -8.58 -10.55 2.04
C GLU A 9 -8.23 -9.39 1.10
N PHE A 10 -6.97 -8.93 1.13
CA PHE A 10 -6.40 -8.05 0.11
C PHE A 10 -5.46 -8.83 -0.83
N LYS A 11 -5.78 -8.82 -2.12
CA LYS A 11 -4.95 -9.36 -3.21
C LYS A 11 -4.28 -8.23 -3.97
N VAL A 12 -2.96 -8.14 -3.89
CA VAL A 12 -2.17 -7.16 -4.64
C VAL A 12 -1.73 -7.77 -5.97
N MET A 13 -2.38 -7.32 -7.04
CA MET A 13 -2.22 -7.82 -8.42
C MET A 13 -1.22 -6.96 -9.19
N VAL A 14 -0.62 -7.55 -10.22
CA VAL A 14 0.25 -6.86 -11.18
C VAL A 14 -0.23 -7.16 -12.58
N GLU A 15 -0.41 -6.12 -13.37
CA GLU A 15 -0.55 -6.19 -14.82
C GLU A 15 0.74 -5.72 -15.47
N GLU A 16 1.17 -6.44 -16.50
CA GLU A 16 2.38 -6.12 -17.26
C GLU A 16 1.99 -5.71 -18.68
N ASP A 17 2.38 -4.50 -19.10
CA ASP A 17 2.31 -4.05 -20.49
C ASP A 17 3.73 -3.75 -20.98
N GLN A 18 4.29 -4.66 -21.79
CA GLN A 18 5.67 -4.56 -22.26
C GLN A 18 5.92 -3.39 -23.22
N ASN A 19 4.86 -2.77 -23.75
CA ASN A 19 4.97 -1.65 -24.69
C ASN A 19 4.86 -0.27 -24.01
N ALA A 20 4.55 -0.23 -22.72
CA ALA A 20 4.42 1.01 -21.95
C ALA A 20 5.76 1.46 -21.34
N GLU A 21 5.94 2.78 -21.16
CA GLU A 21 7.12 3.34 -20.47
C GLU A 21 7.22 2.88 -19.01
N LEU A 22 6.07 2.70 -18.36
CA LEU A 22 5.91 2.15 -17.01
C LEU A 22 5.20 0.80 -17.12
N PRO A 23 5.93 -0.30 -17.42
CA PRO A 23 5.33 -1.56 -17.82
C PRO A 23 4.59 -2.30 -16.71
N TYR A 24 4.78 -1.93 -15.44
CA TYR A 24 4.17 -2.64 -14.32
C TYR A 24 3.09 -1.78 -13.65
N ARG A 25 1.83 -2.21 -13.74
CA ARG A 25 0.70 -1.63 -13.02
C ARG A 25 0.36 -2.49 -11.81
N VAL A 26 0.27 -1.88 -10.63
CA VAL A 26 -0.15 -2.56 -9.40
C VAL A 26 -1.56 -2.11 -9.02
N TYR A 27 -2.40 -3.02 -8.53
CA TYR A 27 -3.71 -2.67 -7.97
C TYR A 27 -4.11 -3.66 -6.88
N VAL A 28 -5.08 -3.23 -6.06
CA VAL A 28 -5.53 -3.99 -4.89
C VAL A 28 -6.96 -4.46 -5.11
N ASN A 29 -7.17 -5.77 -5.10
CA ASN A 29 -8.49 -6.37 -5.05
C ASN A 29 -8.82 -6.72 -3.59
N TYR A 30 -9.92 -6.19 -3.08
CA TYR A 30 -10.48 -6.56 -1.79
C TYR A 30 -11.57 -7.62 -1.97
N ILE A 31 -11.58 -8.60 -1.07
CA ILE A 31 -12.60 -9.64 -0.98
C ILE A 31 -13.09 -9.64 0.46
N GLY A 32 -14.37 -9.41 0.69
CA GLY A 32 -14.94 -9.34 2.04
C GLY A 32 -16.22 -8.50 2.06
N ASP A 33 -16.64 -8.10 3.24
CA ASP A 33 -17.82 -7.26 3.43
C ASP A 33 -17.66 -5.87 2.80
N SER A 34 -18.69 -5.40 2.09
CA SER A 34 -18.66 -4.14 1.35
C SER A 34 -18.77 -2.90 2.25
N GLU A 35 -19.51 -2.99 3.36
CA GLU A 35 -19.63 -1.86 4.30
C GLU A 35 -18.30 -1.62 5.02
N PHE A 36 -17.61 -2.71 5.39
CA PHE A 36 -16.27 -2.65 5.92
C PHE A 36 -15.30 -2.03 4.92
N TYR A 37 -15.37 -2.40 3.64
CA TYR A 37 -14.52 -1.80 2.61
C TYR A 37 -14.72 -0.28 2.50
N GLU A 38 -15.97 0.17 2.46
CA GLU A 38 -16.28 1.60 2.45
C GLU A 38 -15.82 2.30 3.73
N LYS A 39 -15.88 1.63 4.88
CA LYS A 39 -15.31 2.14 6.14
C LYS A 39 -13.80 2.35 6.03
N LEU A 40 -13.06 1.39 5.46
CA LEU A 40 -11.61 1.52 5.25
C LEU A 40 -11.27 2.74 4.38
N ILE A 41 -11.99 2.92 3.27
CA ILE A 41 -11.82 4.06 2.35
C ILE A 41 -12.10 5.38 3.07
N LYS A 42 -13.22 5.45 3.82
CA LYS A 42 -13.61 6.65 4.57
C LYS A 42 -12.57 7.04 5.61
N VAL A 43 -12.06 6.07 6.39
CA VAL A 43 -11.01 6.32 7.39
C VAL A 43 -9.70 6.75 6.72
N ALA A 44 -9.31 6.08 5.64
CA ALA A 44 -8.10 6.44 4.89
C ALA A 44 -8.14 7.88 4.37
N ASN A 45 -9.31 8.34 3.89
CA ASN A 45 -9.52 9.73 3.47
C ASN A 45 -9.53 10.70 4.67
N ARG A 46 -10.35 10.41 5.69
CA ARG A 46 -10.49 11.24 6.91
C ARG A 46 -9.13 11.54 7.54
N ASP A 47 -8.30 10.52 7.68
CA ASP A 47 -6.99 10.61 8.33
C ASP A 47 -5.86 10.91 7.35
N GLN A 48 -6.20 11.13 6.07
CA GLN A 48 -5.28 11.38 4.96
C GLN A 48 -4.11 10.39 4.92
N VAL A 49 -4.40 9.10 5.16
CA VAL A 49 -3.39 8.05 5.27
C VAL A 49 -2.65 7.88 3.95
N GLN A 50 -1.34 7.96 4.02
CA GLN A 50 -0.42 7.73 2.92
C GLN A 50 0.31 6.40 3.14
N PHE A 51 0.49 5.66 2.06
CA PHE A 51 1.51 4.64 1.97
C PHE A 51 2.80 5.29 1.51
N THR A 52 3.86 5.23 2.32
CA THR A 52 5.11 5.96 2.04
C THR A 52 6.30 5.02 1.98
N GLY A 53 7.14 5.19 0.96
CA GLY A 53 8.40 4.50 0.75
C GLY A 53 9.58 5.46 0.94
N ARG A 54 10.37 5.24 2.00
CA ARG A 54 11.64 5.94 2.23
C ARG A 54 12.79 5.15 1.62
N PRO A 55 13.75 5.79 0.92
CA PRO A 55 14.96 5.10 0.48
C PRO A 55 15.65 4.41 1.66
N ALA A 56 15.89 3.10 1.55
CA ALA A 56 16.59 2.36 2.59
C ALA A 56 18.02 2.88 2.73
N PRO A 57 18.56 3.05 3.97
CA PRO A 57 19.97 3.33 4.17
C PRO A 57 20.86 2.27 3.53
N PHE A 58 22.07 2.64 3.11
CA PHE A 58 22.99 1.75 2.40
C PHE A 58 23.20 0.41 3.10
N THR A 59 23.39 0.43 4.42
CA THR A 59 23.56 -0.78 5.25
C THR A 59 22.36 -1.71 5.19
N MET A 60 21.13 -1.17 5.22
CA MET A 60 19.90 -1.96 5.10
C MET A 60 19.70 -2.52 3.70
N ARG A 61 20.05 -1.77 2.65
CA ARG A 61 20.03 -2.30 1.27
C ARG A 61 20.91 -3.53 1.15
N TRP A 62 22.05 -3.55 1.83
CA TRP A 62 23.00 -4.66 1.77
C TRP A 62 22.52 -5.88 2.54
N ILE A 63 22.02 -5.69 3.78
CA ILE A 63 21.59 -6.79 4.65
C ILE A 63 20.27 -7.39 4.19
N PHE A 64 19.29 -6.54 3.85
CA PHE A 64 17.92 -6.97 3.59
C PHE A 64 17.55 -6.98 2.11
N LYS A 65 18.46 -6.58 1.22
CA LYS A 65 18.23 -6.50 -0.23
C LYS A 65 16.94 -5.73 -0.59
N THR A 66 16.66 -4.65 0.15
CA THR A 66 15.47 -3.80 -0.04
C THR A 66 15.90 -2.41 -0.47
N ASN A 67 15.22 -1.82 -1.45
CA ASN A 67 15.50 -0.47 -1.94
C ASN A 67 14.77 0.59 -1.11
N TYR A 68 13.59 0.24 -0.60
CA TYR A 68 12.73 1.12 0.19
C TYR A 68 12.33 0.48 1.53
N LEU A 69 12.07 1.34 2.51
CA LEU A 69 11.37 1.03 3.74
C LEU A 69 9.97 1.62 3.64
N TYR A 70 8.98 0.75 3.64
CA TYR A 70 7.57 1.13 3.53
C TYR A 70 6.92 1.26 4.90
N TYR A 71 5.98 2.20 5.03
CA TYR A 71 5.16 2.39 6.22
C TYR A 71 3.90 3.22 5.90
N LEU A 72 2.92 3.22 6.80
CA LEU A 72 1.77 4.13 6.75
C LEU A 72 2.06 5.39 7.56
N GLU A 73 1.71 6.54 7.00
CA GLU A 73 1.75 7.82 7.72
C GLU A 73 0.47 8.61 7.50
N GLN A 74 0.08 9.40 8.48
CA GLN A 74 -0.96 10.41 8.29
C GLN A 74 -0.31 11.65 7.69
N LYS A 75 -0.87 12.16 6.59
CA LYS A 75 -0.40 13.41 6.02
C LYS A 75 -0.61 14.52 7.04
N THR A 76 0.47 15.20 7.42
CA THR A 76 0.42 16.43 8.22
C THR A 76 0.74 17.61 7.30
N ASP A 77 0.35 18.84 7.67
CA ASP A 77 0.63 20.06 6.88
C ASP A 77 2.14 20.32 6.63
N LYS A 78 3.02 19.55 7.29
CA LYS A 78 4.45 19.56 7.00
C LYS A 78 4.69 18.93 5.63
N LYS A 79 5.07 19.79 4.67
CA LYS A 79 5.46 19.46 3.28
C LYS A 79 6.00 18.03 3.14
N ILE A 80 5.38 17.27 2.24
CA ILE A 80 5.88 15.96 1.79
C ILE A 80 7.36 16.14 1.42
N ASN A 81 8.25 15.36 2.03
CA ASN A 81 9.66 15.40 1.68
C ASN A 81 9.78 14.85 0.24
N PRO A 82 10.25 15.65 -0.73
CA PRO A 82 10.29 15.24 -2.14
C PRO A 82 11.20 14.03 -2.39
N LYS A 83 12.00 13.62 -1.40
CA LYS A 83 12.84 12.41 -1.46
C LYS A 83 12.07 11.12 -1.17
N PHE A 84 10.85 11.19 -0.64
CA PHE A 84 10.05 10.02 -0.27
C PHE A 84 8.96 9.80 -1.31
N LEU A 85 8.72 8.54 -1.63
CA LEU A 85 7.58 8.14 -2.46
C LEU A 85 6.35 8.07 -1.56
N SER A 86 5.23 8.66 -1.97
CA SER A 86 3.99 8.63 -1.18
C SER A 86 2.77 8.45 -2.08
N TRP A 87 1.84 7.60 -1.66
CA TRP A 87 0.60 7.33 -2.35
C TRP A 87 -0.57 7.41 -1.37
N SER A 88 -1.67 8.05 -1.77
CA SER A 88 -2.90 8.08 -0.96
C SER A 88 -3.46 6.68 -0.81
N LEU A 89 -3.66 6.22 0.42
CA LEU A 89 -4.24 4.90 0.68
C LEU A 89 -5.69 4.82 0.18
N GLU A 90 -6.43 5.95 0.24
CA GLU A 90 -7.75 6.05 -0.37
C GLU A 90 -7.70 5.78 -1.87
N ASP A 91 -6.80 6.47 -2.59
CA ASP A 91 -6.69 6.32 -4.05
C ASP A 91 -6.28 4.88 -4.44
N ILE A 92 -5.43 4.23 -3.62
CA ILE A 92 -5.07 2.81 -3.78
C ILE A 92 -6.30 1.92 -3.66
N LEU A 93 -7.09 2.08 -2.59
CA LEU A 93 -8.31 1.29 -2.35
C LEU A 93 -9.37 1.56 -3.42
N ARG A 94 -9.50 2.79 -3.90
CA ARG A 94 -10.40 3.12 -5.01
C ARG A 94 -9.91 2.65 -6.38
N LYS A 95 -8.73 2.01 -6.46
CA LYS A 95 -8.09 1.57 -7.70
C LYS A 95 -7.94 2.69 -8.73
N LYS A 96 -7.62 3.91 -8.28
CA LYS A 96 -7.49 5.06 -9.17
C LYS A 96 -6.46 4.76 -10.26
N GLU A 97 -6.87 5.02 -11.51
CA GLU A 97 -6.01 4.75 -12.66
C GLU A 97 -4.73 5.58 -12.60
N ASN A 98 -3.65 5.03 -13.14
CA ASN A 98 -2.33 5.68 -13.24
C ASN A 98 -1.63 6.03 -11.91
N LEU A 99 -2.09 5.53 -10.76
CA LEU A 99 -1.46 5.80 -9.46
C LEU A 99 -0.21 4.96 -9.20
N LEU A 100 -0.32 3.64 -9.42
CA LEU A 100 0.69 2.66 -9.04
C LEU A 100 1.35 2.05 -10.27
N LEU A 101 2.10 2.89 -10.99
CA LEU A 101 2.84 2.53 -12.19
C LEU A 101 4.34 2.51 -11.89
N PHE A 102 5.03 1.46 -12.32
CA PHE A 102 6.44 1.24 -12.01
C PHE A 102 7.22 0.82 -13.25
N LYS A 103 8.49 1.22 -13.28
CA LYS A 103 9.47 0.82 -14.31
C LYS A 103 10.22 -0.46 -13.96
N ASP A 104 10.50 -0.68 -12.68
CA ASP A 104 11.38 -1.74 -12.21
C ASP A 104 10.59 -2.85 -11.49
N ARG A 105 10.73 -4.07 -11.97
CA ARG A 105 10.11 -5.27 -11.39
C ARG A 105 10.56 -5.56 -9.97
N ALA A 106 11.82 -5.29 -9.63
CA ALA A 106 12.34 -5.51 -8.28
C ALA A 106 11.61 -4.61 -7.28
N VAL A 107 11.40 -3.33 -7.64
CA VAL A 107 10.62 -2.37 -6.85
C VAL A 107 9.18 -2.84 -6.70
N VAL A 108 8.56 -3.36 -7.77
CA VAL A 108 7.19 -3.91 -7.71
C VAL A 108 7.09 -5.05 -6.70
N ILE A 109 8.06 -5.97 -6.67
CA ILE A 109 8.06 -7.10 -5.74
C ILE A 109 8.12 -6.61 -4.29
N GLU A 110 9.02 -5.67 -3.98
CA GLU A 110 9.13 -5.06 -2.65
C GLU A 110 7.84 -4.32 -2.26
N PHE A 111 7.35 -3.48 -3.17
CA PHE A 111 6.15 -2.67 -2.99
C PHE A 111 4.93 -3.53 -2.66
N ARG A 112 4.69 -4.62 -3.41
CA ARG A 112 3.55 -5.53 -3.18
C ARG A 112 3.57 -6.14 -1.79
N LYS A 113 4.75 -6.55 -1.33
CA LYS A 113 4.92 -7.15 0.00
C LYS A 113 4.62 -6.13 1.09
N GLY A 114 5.18 -4.93 0.96
CA GLY A 114 4.90 -3.82 1.86
C GLY A 114 3.41 -3.49 1.89
N LEU A 115 2.84 -3.16 0.73
CA LEU A 115 1.46 -2.73 0.60
C LEU A 115 0.47 -3.74 1.20
N ARG A 116 0.62 -5.03 0.91
CA ARG A 116 -0.25 -6.08 1.50
C ARG A 116 -0.17 -6.10 3.03
N THR A 117 1.04 -6.02 3.58
CA THR A 117 1.26 -6.05 5.04
C THR A 117 0.56 -4.87 5.70
N PHE A 118 0.77 -3.67 5.17
CA PHE A 118 0.23 -2.46 5.74
C PHE A 118 -1.29 -2.32 5.54
N LEU A 119 -1.85 -2.83 4.45
CA LEU A 119 -3.30 -2.92 4.27
C LEU A 119 -3.96 -3.82 5.32
N ASN A 120 -3.35 -4.97 5.60
CA ASN A 120 -3.85 -5.88 6.64
C ASN A 120 -3.74 -5.24 8.03
N GLU A 121 -2.62 -4.59 8.36
CA GLU A 121 -2.45 -3.89 9.63
C GLU A 121 -3.48 -2.76 9.80
N PHE A 122 -3.67 -1.95 8.76
CA PHE A 122 -4.66 -0.87 8.75
C PHE A 122 -6.08 -1.39 8.97
N ALA A 123 -6.48 -2.43 8.22
CA ALA A 123 -7.80 -3.02 8.35
C ALA A 123 -8.02 -3.62 9.75
N ASN A 124 -7.01 -4.30 10.29
CA ASN A 124 -7.08 -4.86 11.64
C ASN A 124 -7.19 -3.77 12.73
N HIS A 125 -6.52 -2.63 12.56
CA HIS A 125 -6.69 -1.50 13.48
C HIS A 125 -8.12 -0.93 13.47
N ILE A 126 -8.74 -0.83 12.30
CA ILE A 126 -10.12 -0.34 12.15
C ILE A 126 -11.14 -1.36 12.67
N GLU A 127 -10.90 -2.65 12.47
CA GLU A 127 -11.71 -3.75 13.00
C GLU A 127 -11.67 -3.75 14.54
N GLN A 128 -10.51 -3.48 15.14
CA GLN A 128 -10.32 -3.39 16.58
C GLN A 128 -10.76 -2.04 17.20
N GLY A 129 -11.23 -1.08 16.38
CA GLY A 129 -11.63 0.25 16.85
C GLY A 129 -10.49 1.10 17.42
N LYS A 130 -9.24 0.81 17.04
CA LYS A 130 -8.06 1.59 17.47
C LYS A 130 -7.89 2.90 16.70
N ILE A 131 -8.56 3.02 15.55
CA ILE A 131 -8.56 4.16 14.61
C ILE A 131 -10.00 4.36 14.09
#